data_AF-A0A1X0W9A5-F1
#
_entry.id   AF-A0A1X0W9A5-F1
#
_cell.length_a   1.000
_cell.length_b   1.000
_cell.length_c   1.000
_cell.angle_alpha   90.00
_cell.angle_beta   90.00
_cell.angle_gamma   90.00
#
_symmetry.space_group_name_H-M   'P 1'
#
loop_
_entity.id
_entity.type
_entity.pdbx_description
1 polymer ?
#
loop_
_entity_poly.entity_id
_entity_poly.type
_entity_poly.pdbx_seq_one_letter_code
_entity_poly.pdbx_strand_id
1 'polypeptide(L)'
;MTIEIDAILAQNLAPADCAKALNELGKRYAEQQDTDTAIVCWEKSMACYGKPGFAQAQLMKAYNAKRRECSQAGDGKGLELYSDKIDGLMQKSKDAIRYGF
;
A
#
# COMPACT_ATOMS: atom_id res chain seq x y z
N MET A 1 -15.32 4.24 -0.62
CA MET A 1 -14.85 5.19 -1.65
C MET A 1 -13.72 4.50 -2.43
N THR A 2 -14.07 3.54 -3.31
CA THR A 2 -13.09 2.77 -4.13
C THR A 2 -13.32 2.98 -5.63
N ILE A 3 -14.36 3.72 -6.01
CA ILE A 3 -14.78 3.94 -7.40
C ILE A 3 -13.63 4.47 -8.26
N GLU A 4 -12.82 5.38 -7.73
CA GLU A 4 -11.65 5.94 -8.43
C GLU A 4 -10.54 4.90 -8.63
N ILE A 5 -10.31 4.04 -7.63
CA ILE A 5 -9.35 2.93 -7.72
C ILE A 5 -9.82 1.94 -8.79
N ASP A 6 -11.10 1.55 -8.72
CA ASP A 6 -11.71 0.61 -9.67
C ASP A 6 -11.69 1.18 -11.09
N ALA A 7 -11.90 2.48 -11.25
CA ALA A 7 -11.81 3.17 -12.53
C ALA A 7 -10.38 3.18 -13.10
N ILE A 8 -9.33 3.30 -12.27
CA ILE A 8 -7.94 3.17 -12.72
C ILE A 8 -7.64 1.73 -13.16
N LEU A 9 -8.08 0.75 -12.38
CA LEU A 9 -7.87 -0.67 -12.69
C LEU A 9 -8.60 -1.10 -13.97
N ALA A 10 -9.78 -0.53 -14.24
CA ALA A 10 -10.56 -0.82 -15.46
C ALA A 10 -9.96 -0.24 -16.75
N GLN A 11 -9.03 0.73 -16.65
CA GLN A 11 -8.41 1.36 -17.82
C GLN A 11 -7.38 0.46 -18.53
N ASN A 12 -7.07 -0.72 -17.99
CA ASN A 12 -6.09 -1.67 -18.56
C ASN A 12 -4.75 -1.00 -18.93
N LEU A 13 -4.29 -0.08 -18.09
CA LEU A 13 -3.02 0.61 -18.26
C LEU A 13 -1.85 -0.38 -18.18
N ALA A 14 -0.72 -0.02 -18.80
CA ALA A 14 0.52 -0.75 -18.57
C ALA A 14 0.83 -0.81 -17.06
N PRO A 15 1.42 -1.90 -16.54
CA PRO A 15 1.68 -2.09 -15.12
C PRO A 15 2.30 -0.88 -14.40
N ALA A 16 3.30 -0.24 -15.03
CA ALA A 16 3.97 0.93 -14.47
C ALA A 16 3.06 2.17 -14.43
N ASP A 17 2.23 2.38 -15.45
CA ASP A 17 1.30 3.51 -15.52
C ASP A 17 0.12 3.33 -14.56
N CYS A 18 -0.39 2.09 -14.42
CA CYS A 18 -1.35 1.73 -13.37
C CYS A 18 -0.79 2.09 -11.98
N ALA A 19 0.43 1.64 -11.67
CA ALA A 19 1.09 1.92 -10.40
C ALA A 19 1.25 3.42 -10.17
N LYS A 20 1.67 4.18 -11.19
CA LYS A 20 1.85 5.62 -11.09
C LYS A 20 0.52 6.34 -10.80
N ALA A 21 -0.55 6.00 -11.50
CA ALA A 21 -1.88 6.57 -11.27
C ALA A 21 -2.38 6.28 -9.85
N LEU A 22 -2.25 5.03 -9.38
CA LEU A 22 -2.62 4.63 -8.03
C LEU A 22 -1.75 5.31 -6.96
N ASN A 23 -0.46 5.53 -7.23
CA ASN A 23 0.42 6.25 -6.31
C ASN A 23 -0.01 7.71 -6.12
N GLU A 24 -0.35 8.40 -7.21
CA GLU A 24 -0.84 9.78 -7.14
C GLU A 24 -2.21 9.87 -6.45
N LEU A 25 -3.11 8.92 -6.71
CA LEU A 25 -4.39 8.86 -6.01
C LEU A 25 -4.19 8.63 -4.49
N GLY A 26 -3.31 7.70 -4.12
CA GLY A 26 -2.98 7.43 -2.72
C GLY A 26 -2.37 8.65 -2.01
N LYS A 27 -1.53 9.45 -2.68
CA LYS A 27 -1.03 10.72 -2.12
C LYS A 27 -2.18 11.68 -1.81
N ARG A 28 -3.11 11.87 -2.75
CA ARG A 28 -4.26 12.79 -2.57
C ARG A 28 -5.15 12.38 -1.39
N TYR A 29 -5.37 11.08 -1.20
CA TYR A 29 -6.12 10.61 -0.03
C TYR A 29 -5.36 10.80 1.28
N ALA A 30 -4.05 10.55 1.28
CA ALA A 30 -3.21 10.80 2.45
C ALA A 30 -3.17 12.29 2.83
N GLU A 31 -3.14 13.19 1.84
CA GLU A 31 -3.22 14.64 2.05
C GLU A 31 -4.57 15.07 2.66
N GLN A 32 -5.64 14.34 2.35
CA GLN A 32 -6.98 14.50 2.92
C GLN A 32 -7.15 13.76 4.27
N GLN A 33 -6.07 13.23 4.83
CA GLN A 33 -6.07 12.40 6.06
C GLN A 33 -6.85 11.08 5.94
N ASP A 34 -7.33 10.72 4.75
CA ASP A 34 -7.92 9.41 4.46
C ASP A 34 -6.81 8.37 4.22
N THR A 35 -6.12 8.03 5.31
CA THR A 35 -4.99 7.11 5.31
C THR A 35 -5.43 5.69 4.91
N ASP A 36 -6.66 5.30 5.24
CA ASP A 36 -7.18 3.96 4.94
C ASP A 36 -7.37 3.79 3.43
N THR A 37 -7.97 4.76 2.74
CA THR A 37 -8.08 4.71 1.27
C THR A 37 -6.71 4.87 0.59
N ALA A 38 -5.81 5.67 1.15
CA ALA A 38 -4.43 5.78 0.66
C ALA A 38 -3.68 4.44 0.69
N ILE A 39 -3.82 3.68 1.78
CA ILE A 39 -3.26 2.33 1.92
C ILE A 39 -3.77 1.43 0.80
N VAL A 40 -5.07 1.40 0.54
CA VAL A 40 -5.66 0.57 -0.53
C VAL A 40 -5.05 0.93 -1.89
N CYS A 41 -4.88 2.23 -2.18
CA CYS A 41 -4.25 2.68 -3.43
C CYS A 41 -2.83 2.12 -3.59
N TRP A 42 -2.00 2.20 -2.55
CA TRP A 42 -0.63 1.72 -2.60
C TRP A 42 -0.52 0.19 -2.60
N GLU A 43 -1.44 -0.51 -1.93
CA GLU A 43 -1.59 -1.97 -2.04
C GLU A 43 -1.89 -2.40 -3.48
N LYS A 44 -2.84 -1.73 -4.14
CA LYS A 44 -3.17 -1.98 -5.55
C LYS A 44 -2.02 -1.61 -6.48
N SER A 45 -1.28 -0.53 -6.20
CA SER A 45 -0.10 -0.13 -6.95
C SER A 45 0.99 -1.21 -6.93
N MET A 46 1.28 -1.75 -5.74
CA MET A 46 2.20 -2.88 -5.58
C MET A 46 1.70 -4.14 -6.29
N ALA A 47 0.39 -4.39 -6.32
CA ALA A 47 -0.18 -5.51 -7.07
C ALA A 47 -0.10 -5.32 -8.59
N CYS A 48 -0.24 -4.09 -9.10
CA CYS A 48 -0.12 -3.77 -10.52
C CYS A 48 1.32 -3.96 -11.03
N TYR A 49 2.32 -3.42 -10.32
CA TYR A 49 3.70 -3.36 -10.83
C TYR A 49 4.68 -4.34 -10.17
N GLY A 50 4.43 -4.77 -8.94
CA GLY A 50 5.25 -5.76 -8.22
C GLY A 50 6.63 -5.29 -7.77
N LYS A 51 7.11 -4.13 -8.23
CA LYS A 51 8.46 -3.65 -7.91
C LYS A 51 8.50 -2.81 -6.63
N PRO A 52 9.55 -2.98 -5.80
CA PRO A 52 9.92 -2.05 -4.74
C PRO A 52 10.00 -0.60 -5.24
N GLY A 53 9.61 0.35 -4.38
CA GLY A 53 9.66 1.77 -4.73
C GLY A 53 8.76 2.64 -3.87
N PHE A 54 8.14 3.65 -4.49
CA PHE A 54 7.31 4.64 -3.79
C PHE A 54 6.18 4.00 -2.97
N ALA A 55 5.38 3.13 -3.59
CA ALA A 55 4.22 2.50 -2.93
C ALA A 55 4.64 1.69 -1.69
N GLN A 56 5.72 0.92 -1.81
CA GLN A 56 6.27 0.15 -0.69
C GLN A 56 6.69 1.06 0.47
N ALA A 57 7.41 2.15 0.19
CA ALA A 57 7.86 3.08 1.23
C ALA A 57 6.66 3.71 1.96
N GLN A 58 5.62 4.09 1.23
CA GLN A 58 4.39 4.63 1.82
C GLN A 58 3.64 3.60 2.66
N LEU A 59 3.49 2.36 2.17
CA LEU A 59 2.87 1.27 2.92
C LEU A 59 3.62 0.98 4.21
N MET A 60 4.96 0.93 4.17
CA MET A 60 5.78 0.69 5.35
C MET A 60 5.56 1.77 6.42
N LYS A 61 5.46 3.05 6.02
CA LYS A 61 5.14 4.15 6.92
C LYS A 61 3.71 4.03 7.47
N ALA A 62 2.73 3.80 6.61
CA ALA A 62 1.32 3.76 6.98
C ALA A 62 0.99 2.57 7.90
N TYR A 63 1.52 1.37 7.59
CA TYR A 63 1.32 0.21 8.44
C TYR A 63 1.96 0.35 9.82
N ASN A 64 3.15 0.95 9.92
CA ASN A 64 3.74 1.24 11.21
C ASN A 64 2.90 2.23 12.04
N ALA A 65 2.36 3.26 11.40
CA ALA A 65 1.47 4.21 12.06
C ALA A 65 0.20 3.51 12.58
N LYS A 66 -0.48 2.74 11.72
CA LYS A 66 -1.66 1.96 12.10
C LYS A 66 -1.37 0.93 13.19
N ARG A 67 -0.24 0.21 13.12
CA ARG A 67 0.17 -0.72 14.18
C ARG A 67 0.35 -0.01 15.52
N ARG A 68 0.95 1.19 15.51
CA ARG A 68 1.12 2.02 16.71
C ARG A 68 -0.23 2.49 17.27
N GLU A 69 -1.14 2.94 16.40
CA GLU A 69 -2.50 3.32 16.78
C GLU A 69 -3.24 2.16 17.44
N CYS A 70 -3.20 0.97 16.84
CA CYS A 70 -3.80 -0.24 17.42
C CYS A 70 -3.19 -0.60 18.78
N SER A 71 -1.86 -0.51 18.91
CA SER A 71 -1.18 -0.72 20.20
C SER A 71 -1.65 0.26 21.28
N GLN A 72 -1.79 1.55 20.94
CA GLN A 72 -2.26 2.59 21.85
C GLN A 72 -3.73 2.43 22.23
N ALA A 73 -4.55 1.95 21.30
CA ALA A 73 -5.97 1.68 21.51
C ALA A 73 -6.25 0.34 22.22
N GLY A 74 -5.24 -0.50 22.44
CA GLY A 74 -5.42 -1.86 22.95
C GLY A 74 -6.08 -2.82 21.95
N ASP A 75 -6.09 -2.48 20.66
CA ASP A 75 -6.61 -3.31 19.58
C ASP A 75 -5.57 -4.37 19.18
N GLY A 76 -5.61 -5.51 19.87
CA GLY A 76 -4.71 -6.63 19.60
C GLY A 76 -4.84 -7.20 18.18
N LYS A 77 -6.06 -7.22 17.62
CA LYS A 77 -6.31 -7.76 16.28
C LYS A 77 -5.72 -6.86 15.21
N GLY A 78 -5.91 -5.54 15.34
CA GLY A 78 -5.29 -4.58 14.43
C GLY A 78 -3.76 -4.59 14.54
N LEU A 79 -3.21 -4.74 15.74
CA LEU A 79 -1.77 -4.84 15.94
C LEU A 79 -1.17 -6.06 15.21
N GLU A 80 -1.80 -7.22 15.32
CA GLU A 80 -1.41 -8.44 14.62
C GLU A 80 -1.53 -8.26 13.09
N LEU A 81 -2.67 -7.77 12.62
CA LEU A 81 -2.91 -7.51 11.20
C LEU A 81 -1.83 -6.63 10.56
N TYR A 82 -1.51 -5.49 11.19
CA TYR A 82 -0.51 -4.58 10.63
C TYR A 82 0.93 -5.09 10.79
N SER A 83 1.18 -5.98 11.75
CA SER A 83 2.47 -6.69 11.85
C SER A 83 2.63 -7.67 10.69
N ASP A 84 1.61 -8.48 10.40
CA ASP A 84 1.63 -9.42 9.27
C ASP A 84 1.78 -8.69 7.93
N LYS A 85 1.08 -7.56 7.76
CA LYS A 85 1.21 -6.72 6.56
C LYS A 85 2.62 -6.18 6.38
N ILE A 86 3.29 -5.79 7.46
CA ILE A 86 4.69 -5.34 7.44
C ILE A 86 5.61 -6.49 7.03
N ASP A 87 5.46 -7.66 7.65
CA ASP A 87 6.32 -8.80 7.37
C ASP A 87 6.14 -9.29 5.92
N GLY A 88 4.90 -9.35 5.44
CA GLY A 88 4.58 -9.66 4.05
C GLY A 88 5.17 -8.65 3.06
N LEU A 89 5.16 -7.36 3.39
CA LEU A 89 5.76 -6.32 2.56
C LEU A 89 7.28 -6.48 2.49
N MET A 90 7.93 -6.78 3.62
CA MET A 90 9.37 -7.03 3.69
C MET A 90 9.78 -8.29 2.95
N GLN A 91 8.98 -9.36 3.02
CA GLN A 91 9.24 -10.59 2.30
C GLN A 91 9.17 -10.37 0.78
N LYS A 92 8.13 -9.70 0.28
CA LYS A 92 8.02 -9.31 -1.14
C LYS A 92 9.22 -8.48 -1.61
N SER A 93 9.70 -7.56 -0.77
CA SER A 93 10.90 -6.78 -1.07
C SER A 93 12.14 -7.64 -1.24
N LYS A 94 12.35 -8.60 -0.33
CA LYS A 94 13.49 -9.51 -0.37
C LYS A 94 13.44 -10.40 -1.60
N ASP A 95 12.27 -10.92 -1.93
CA ASP A 95 12.08 -11.75 -3.11
C ASP A 95 12.31 -10.95 -4.40
N ALA A 96 11.87 -9.69 -4.45
CA ALA A 96 12.14 -8.85 -5.61
C ALA A 96 13.64 -8.56 -5.82
N ILE A 97 14.39 -8.36 -4.73
CA ILE A 97 15.85 -8.21 -4.79
C ILE A 97 16.53 -9.53 -5.20
N ARG A 98 16.08 -10.65 -4.62
CA ARG A 98 16.68 -11.97 -4.85
C ARG A 98 16.46 -12.49 -6.27
N TYR A 99 15.27 -12.26 -6.84
CA TYR A 99 14.88 -12.82 -8.14
C TYR A 99 14.90 -11.79 -9.28
N GLY A 100 15.19 -10.52 -9.00
CA GLY A 100 15.49 -9.50 -9.99
C GLY A 100 14.30 -9.14 -10.89
N PHE A 101 13.23 -8.57 -10.32
CA PHE A 101 12.13 -7.99 -11.09
C PHE A 101 12.45 -6.57 -11.61
#